data_AF-A0A0M4LK96-F1
#
_entry.id   AF-A0A0M4LK96-F1
#
_cell.length_a   1.000
_cell.length_b   1.000
_cell.length_c   1.000
_cell.angle_alpha   90.00
_cell.angle_beta   90.00
_cell.angle_gamma   90.00
#
_symmetry.space_group_name_H-M   'P 1'
#
loop_
_entity.id
_entity.type
_entity.pdbx_description
1 polymer ?
#
loop_
_entity_poly.entity_id
_entity_poly.type
_entity_poly.pdbx_seq_one_letter_code
_entity_poly.pdbx_strand_id
1 'polypeptide(L)'
;MDGALAYDRSHGILRTSNLQALGEFAQVAPSVLLASGGFEEAEYTYLPWPAMQTIAVAKCRSSPAVVLDMVERDANAWGEMAAGFGYYRPFGNRQTIDLEQPFPEYETQKLAWDVVRNWCGETALDQWSELARVRGDNARLMEILERALAQLENTDKKYHAARLRGEVRRTVGRTS
;
A
#
# COMPACT_ATOMS: atom_id res chain seq x y z
N MET A 1 2.28 8.11 21.96
CA MET A 1 0.98 8.44 22.61
C MET A 1 -0.08 7.78 21.75
N ASP A 2 -0.16 6.44 21.78
CA ASP A 2 -0.72 5.68 20.63
C ASP A 2 -2.07 5.03 20.95
N GLY A 3 -2.71 5.41 22.06
CA GLY A 3 -4.00 4.85 22.49
C GLY A 3 -5.23 5.63 22.02
N ALA A 4 -5.08 6.71 21.24
CA ALA A 4 -6.16 7.65 20.93
C ALA A 4 -6.77 7.49 19.52
N LEU A 5 -6.20 6.64 18.67
CA LEU A 5 -6.66 6.48 17.28
C LEU A 5 -7.51 5.21 17.14
N ALA A 6 -8.79 5.38 17.49
CA ALA A 6 -9.96 4.66 17.01
C ALA A 6 -10.01 3.12 17.08
N TYR A 7 -11.13 2.61 17.62
CA TYR A 7 -11.42 1.18 17.68
C TYR A 7 -12.92 0.92 17.48
N ASP A 8 -13.28 0.28 16.36
CA ASP A 8 -14.38 -0.69 16.26
C ASP A 8 -14.20 -1.52 14.97
N ARG A 9 -13.88 -2.80 15.13
CA ARG A 9 -13.58 -3.74 14.05
C ARG A 9 -14.84 -4.40 13.46
N SER A 10 -16.00 -4.16 14.07
CA SER A 10 -17.20 -5.00 13.91
C SER A 10 -18.39 -4.34 13.21
N HIS A 11 -18.47 -2.99 13.16
CA HIS A 11 -19.69 -2.31 12.72
C HIS A 11 -19.50 -1.27 11.60
N GLY A 12 -18.29 -1.12 11.05
CA GLY A 12 -18.06 -0.16 9.97
C GLY A 12 -18.29 1.30 10.41
N ILE A 13 -18.02 1.59 11.69
CA ILE A 13 -18.08 2.93 12.29
C ILE A 13 -16.72 3.21 12.93
N LEU A 14 -16.09 4.32 12.55
CA LEU A 14 -14.86 4.82 13.15
C LEU A 14 -15.20 5.72 14.33
N ARG A 15 -14.74 5.36 15.53
CA ARG A 15 -14.90 6.18 16.74
C ARG A 15 -13.61 6.95 17.03
N THR A 16 -13.69 8.26 17.23
CA THR A 16 -12.53 9.10 17.62
C THR A 16 -12.88 10.03 18.78
N SER A 17 -11.94 10.27 19.69
CA SER A 17 -12.08 11.30 20.74
C SER A 17 -11.53 12.67 20.30
N ASN A 18 -10.92 12.74 19.12
CA ASN A 18 -10.34 13.98 18.59
C ASN A 18 -10.54 14.06 17.08
N LEU A 19 -11.70 14.60 16.69
CA LEU A 19 -12.07 14.79 15.29
C LEU A 19 -11.13 15.77 14.56
N GLN A 20 -10.64 16.78 15.27
CA GLN A 20 -9.72 17.78 14.72
C GLN A 20 -8.39 17.14 14.31
N ALA A 21 -7.78 16.36 15.20
CA ALA A 21 -6.53 15.66 14.90
C ALA A 21 -6.71 14.62 13.78
N LEU A 22 -7.86 13.94 13.73
CA LEU A 22 -8.19 13.04 12.62
C LEU A 22 -8.31 13.79 11.30
N GLY A 23 -8.95 14.96 11.29
CA GLY A 23 -9.08 15.82 10.12
C GLY A 23 -7.74 16.34 9.61
N GLU A 24 -6.86 16.79 10.50
CA GLU A 24 -5.50 17.22 10.17
C GLU A 24 -4.67 16.07 9.59
N PHE A 25 -4.74 14.89 10.23
CA PHE A 25 -4.09 13.69 9.72
C PHE A 25 -4.60 13.35 8.32
N ALA A 26 -5.92 13.27 8.14
CA ALA A 26 -6.55 12.91 6.86
C ALA A 26 -6.46 14.01 5.80
N GLN A 27 -6.09 15.23 6.18
CA GLN A 27 -6.21 16.44 5.35
C GLN A 27 -7.65 16.68 4.88
N VAL A 28 -8.62 16.41 5.76
CA VAL A 28 -10.06 16.60 5.51
C VAL A 28 -10.64 17.46 6.62
N ALA A 29 -11.44 18.46 6.26
CA ALA A 29 -12.09 19.31 7.26
C ALA A 29 -13.08 18.48 8.11
N PRO A 30 -13.09 18.64 9.45
CA PRO A 30 -14.05 17.96 10.35
C PRO A 30 -15.51 18.05 9.90
N SER A 31 -15.91 19.21 9.37
CA SER A 31 -17.26 19.45 8.87
C SER A 31 -17.66 18.51 7.71
N VAL A 32 -16.71 18.10 6.87
CA VAL A 32 -16.95 17.16 5.77
C VAL A 32 -17.19 15.74 6.30
N LEU A 33 -16.46 15.37 7.36
CA LEU A 33 -16.63 14.07 8.03
C LEU A 33 -17.98 13.97 8.73
N LEU A 34 -18.42 15.05 9.39
CA LEU A 34 -19.73 15.12 10.03
C LEU A 34 -20.88 15.15 9.00
N ALA A 35 -20.72 15.87 7.89
CA ALA A 35 -21.70 15.92 6.81
C ALA A 35 -21.98 14.53 6.19
N SER A 36 -21.06 13.59 6.35
CA SER A 36 -21.18 12.21 5.87
C SER A 36 -21.98 11.30 6.83
N GLY A 37 -22.82 11.88 7.69
CA GLY A 37 -23.62 11.16 8.68
C GLY A 37 -22.89 10.86 10.00
N GLY A 38 -21.78 11.58 10.25
CA GLY A 38 -21.08 11.49 11.53
C GLY A 38 -21.87 12.19 12.63
N PHE A 39 -21.80 11.68 13.85
CA PHE A 39 -22.44 12.27 15.01
C PHE A 39 -21.54 12.22 16.23
N GLU A 40 -21.85 13.05 17.22
CA GLU A 40 -21.12 13.13 18.48
C GLU A 40 -21.99 12.55 19.60
N GLU A 41 -21.40 11.67 20.41
CA GLU A 41 -22.02 11.11 21.59
C GLU A 41 -21.00 11.07 22.74
N ALA A 42 -21.35 11.73 23.84
CA ALA A 42 -20.46 12.00 24.98
C ALA A 42 -19.14 12.68 24.54
N GLU A 43 -18.01 12.02 24.74
CA GLU A 43 -16.66 12.54 24.41
C GLU A 43 -16.12 12.01 23.08
N TYR A 44 -16.96 11.38 22.27
CA TYR A 44 -16.54 10.70 21.05
C TYR A 44 -17.35 11.13 19.83
N THR A 45 -16.67 11.25 18.71
CA THR A 45 -17.26 11.35 17.39
C THR A 45 -17.30 9.96 16.75
N TYR A 46 -18.46 9.59 16.24
CA TYR A 46 -18.71 8.37 15.50
C TYR A 46 -18.88 8.71 14.03
N LEU A 47 -18.07 8.07 13.19
CA LEU A 47 -17.97 8.33 11.76
C LEU A 47 -18.37 7.06 10.99
N PRO A 48 -19.50 7.06 10.26
CA PRO A 48 -19.96 5.88 9.53
C PRO A 48 -19.10 5.63 8.28
N TRP A 49 -19.36 4.52 7.60
CA TRP A 49 -18.66 4.12 6.38
C TRP A 49 -18.44 5.25 5.36
N PRO A 50 -19.42 6.09 4.99
CA PRO A 50 -19.18 7.19 4.04
C PRO A 50 -18.11 8.20 4.49
N ALA A 51 -18.03 8.49 5.80
CA ALA A 51 -16.99 9.35 6.35
C ALA A 51 -15.61 8.67 6.26
N MET A 52 -15.53 7.36 6.53
CA MET A 52 -14.30 6.59 6.36
C MET A 52 -13.86 6.50 4.90
N GLN A 53 -14.79 6.35 3.96
CA GLN A 53 -14.49 6.38 2.52
C GLN A 53 -13.86 7.74 2.14
N THR A 54 -14.40 8.83 2.67
CA THR A 54 -13.87 10.18 2.44
C THR A 54 -12.42 10.31 2.95
N ILE A 55 -12.15 9.79 4.15
CA ILE A 55 -10.79 9.75 4.72
C ILE A 55 -9.85 8.92 3.85
N ALA A 56 -10.30 7.74 3.42
CA ALA A 56 -9.51 6.85 2.57
C ALA A 56 -9.15 7.51 1.23
N VAL A 57 -10.13 8.13 0.55
CA VAL A 57 -9.91 8.85 -0.72
C VAL A 57 -8.94 10.02 -0.54
N ALA A 58 -9.08 10.80 0.53
CA ALA A 58 -8.18 11.91 0.81
C ALA A 58 -6.73 11.42 1.03
N LYS A 59 -6.56 10.32 1.79
CA LYS A 59 -5.26 9.69 2.01
C LYS A 59 -4.65 9.10 0.75
N CYS A 60 -5.46 8.49 -0.12
CA CYS A 60 -4.98 8.03 -1.43
C CYS A 60 -4.44 9.19 -2.28
N ARG A 61 -5.03 10.39 -2.19
CA ARG A 61 -4.54 11.57 -2.92
C ARG A 61 -3.24 12.12 -2.35
N SER A 62 -3.11 12.17 -1.02
CA SER A 62 -1.93 12.77 -0.37
C SER A 62 -0.75 11.79 -0.26
N SER A 63 -1.02 10.50 -0.11
CA SER A 63 -0.04 9.47 0.23
C SER A 63 -0.45 8.10 -0.31
N PRO A 64 -0.53 7.95 -1.66
CA PRO A 64 -1.01 6.71 -2.29
C PRO A 64 -0.14 5.50 -1.94
N ALA A 65 1.17 5.70 -1.77
CA ALA A 65 2.13 4.64 -1.48
C ALA A 65 1.77 3.79 -0.26
N VAL A 66 1.37 4.43 0.85
CA VAL A 66 1.06 3.73 2.10
C VAL A 66 -0.19 2.85 1.94
N VAL A 67 -1.21 3.35 1.25
CA VAL A 67 -2.44 2.60 1.00
C VAL A 67 -2.15 1.43 0.07
N LEU A 68 -1.39 1.67 -1.00
CA LEU A 68 -1.03 0.64 -1.96
C LEU A 68 -0.14 -0.45 -1.34
N ASP A 69 0.82 -0.09 -0.48
CA ASP A 69 1.64 -1.04 0.27
C ASP A 69 0.80 -1.91 1.23
N MET A 70 -0.20 -1.32 1.90
CA MET A 70 -1.13 -2.07 2.75
C MET A 70 -1.98 -3.03 1.93
N VAL A 71 -2.54 -2.57 0.81
CA VAL A 71 -3.33 -3.39 -0.11
C VAL A 71 -2.49 -4.54 -0.66
N GLU A 72 -1.25 -4.29 -1.08
CA GLU A 72 -0.33 -5.30 -1.60
C GLU A 72 0.06 -6.32 -0.51
N ARG A 73 0.34 -5.87 0.71
CA ARG A 73 0.63 -6.77 1.85
C ARG A 73 -0.55 -7.68 2.14
N ASP A 74 -1.75 -7.13 2.20
CA ASP A 74 -2.95 -7.91 2.39
C ASP A 74 -3.11 -8.90 1.22
N ALA A 75 -2.94 -8.45 -0.03
CA ALA A 75 -2.97 -9.30 -1.24
C ALA A 75 -2.06 -10.53 -1.11
N ASN A 76 -0.81 -10.31 -0.69
CA ASN A 76 0.21 -11.35 -0.59
C ASN A 76 -0.11 -12.32 0.54
N ALA A 77 -0.48 -11.82 1.72
CA ALA A 77 -0.90 -12.66 2.84
C ALA A 77 -2.10 -13.54 2.49
N TRP A 78 -3.06 -12.99 1.72
CA TRP A 78 -4.19 -13.74 1.21
C TRP A 78 -3.81 -14.74 0.12
N GLY A 79 -2.92 -14.38 -0.80
CA GLY A 79 -2.40 -15.29 -1.83
C GLY A 79 -1.71 -16.51 -1.22
N GLU A 80 -0.96 -16.32 -0.14
CA GLU A 80 -0.34 -17.40 0.64
C GLU A 80 -1.38 -18.28 1.33
N MET A 81 -2.36 -17.68 2.00
CA MET A 81 -3.46 -18.42 2.63
C MET A 81 -4.26 -19.21 1.59
N ALA A 82 -4.59 -18.56 0.47
CA ALA A 82 -5.30 -19.16 -0.65
C ALA A 82 -4.54 -20.36 -1.21
N ALA A 83 -3.23 -20.24 -1.44
CA ALA A 83 -2.40 -21.34 -1.89
C ALA A 83 -2.35 -22.50 -0.89
N GLY A 84 -2.29 -22.20 0.42
CA GLY A 84 -2.29 -23.20 1.49
C GLY A 84 -3.57 -24.04 1.55
N PHE A 85 -4.71 -23.48 1.13
CA PHE A 85 -5.99 -24.18 1.03
C PHE A 85 -6.34 -24.63 -0.40
N GLY A 86 -5.43 -24.49 -1.36
CA GLY A 86 -5.62 -24.93 -2.74
C GLY A 86 -6.43 -23.99 -3.66
N TYR A 87 -6.69 -22.76 -3.23
CA TYR A 87 -7.50 -21.75 -3.94
C TYR A 87 -6.74 -20.96 -5.01
N TYR A 88 -5.39 -20.92 -4.97
CA TYR A 88 -4.59 -20.15 -5.93
C TYR A 88 -3.25 -20.84 -6.24
N ARG A 89 -2.94 -21.04 -7.52
CA ARG A 89 -1.57 -21.36 -7.99
C ARG A 89 -1.02 -20.15 -8.74
N PRO A 90 0.18 -19.65 -8.39
CA PRO A 90 0.77 -18.53 -9.10
C PRO A 90 1.13 -18.93 -10.55
N PHE A 91 0.97 -17.95 -11.42
CA PHE A 91 1.25 -17.91 -12.86
C PHE A 91 2.08 -19.08 -13.43
N GLY A 92 1.41 -19.95 -14.19
CA GLY A 92 2.04 -21.01 -14.98
C GLY A 92 1.04 -21.98 -15.62
N ASN A 93 -0.10 -22.21 -14.95
CA ASN A 93 -1.20 -23.01 -15.49
C ASN A 93 -2.53 -22.39 -15.05
N ARG A 94 -3.22 -21.71 -15.98
CA ARG A 94 -4.54 -21.09 -15.78
C ARG A 94 -5.65 -22.15 -15.66
N GLN A 95 -5.62 -22.96 -14.61
CA GLN A 95 -6.79 -23.75 -14.24
C GLN A 95 -7.40 -23.12 -12.99
N THR A 96 -8.47 -22.37 -13.21
CA THR A 96 -9.41 -21.97 -12.16
C THR A 96 -10.03 -23.26 -11.63
N ILE A 97 -9.81 -23.58 -10.37
CA ILE A 97 -10.48 -24.72 -9.72
C ILE A 97 -11.82 -24.20 -9.23
N ASP A 98 -12.91 -24.72 -9.79
CA ASP A 98 -14.25 -24.41 -9.33
C ASP A 98 -14.49 -25.10 -7.98
N LEU A 99 -14.88 -24.32 -6.97
CA LEU A 99 -15.15 -24.84 -5.64
C LEU A 99 -16.61 -25.29 -5.54
N GLU A 100 -16.86 -26.39 -4.82
CA GLU A 100 -18.22 -26.81 -4.48
C GLU A 100 -18.91 -25.84 -3.50
N GLN A 101 -18.15 -25.07 -2.71
CA GLN A 101 -18.67 -23.98 -1.87
C GLN A 101 -17.70 -22.78 -1.84
N PRO A 102 -18.21 -21.54 -2.01
CA PRO A 102 -17.41 -20.33 -1.90
C PRO A 102 -16.99 -20.10 -0.44
N PHE A 103 -15.71 -19.78 -0.22
CA PHE A 103 -15.21 -19.39 1.09
C PHE A 103 -15.83 -18.04 1.49
N PRO A 104 -16.60 -17.93 2.59
CA PRO A 104 -17.35 -16.71 2.92
C PRO A 104 -16.46 -15.47 3.06
N GLU A 105 -15.27 -15.63 3.62
CA GLU A 105 -14.27 -14.58 3.77
C GLU A 105 -13.72 -14.14 2.40
N TYR A 106 -13.68 -15.04 1.40
CA TYR A 106 -13.29 -14.70 0.03
C TYR A 106 -14.31 -13.79 -0.66
N GLU A 107 -15.62 -14.04 -0.53
CA GLU A 107 -16.66 -13.18 -1.12
C GLU A 107 -16.65 -11.78 -0.51
N THR A 108 -16.52 -11.71 0.82
CA THR A 108 -16.50 -10.43 1.54
C THR A 108 -15.28 -9.59 1.16
N GLN A 109 -14.15 -10.24 0.89
CA GLN A 109 -12.89 -9.57 0.57
C GLN A 109 -12.70 -9.32 -0.91
N LYS A 110 -13.25 -10.17 -1.78
CA LYS A 110 -13.42 -9.84 -3.20
C LYS A 110 -14.18 -8.53 -3.35
N LEU A 111 -15.21 -8.30 -2.53
CA LEU A 111 -15.92 -7.03 -2.45
C LEU A 111 -14.99 -5.86 -2.05
N ALA A 112 -14.14 -6.04 -1.04
CA ALA A 112 -13.17 -5.03 -0.62
C ALA A 112 -12.12 -4.75 -1.73
N TRP A 113 -11.65 -5.79 -2.41
CA TRP A 113 -10.74 -5.72 -3.55
C TRP A 113 -11.35 -5.02 -4.76
N ASP A 114 -12.61 -5.31 -5.06
CA ASP A 114 -13.34 -4.67 -6.14
C ASP A 114 -13.63 -3.21 -5.82
N VAL A 115 -13.84 -2.86 -4.54
CA VAL A 115 -13.90 -1.45 -4.08
C VAL A 115 -12.57 -0.75 -4.30
N VAL A 116 -11.45 -1.35 -3.91
CA VAL A 116 -10.11 -0.76 -4.12
C VAL A 116 -9.77 -0.65 -5.61
N ARG A 117 -10.06 -1.68 -6.42
CA ARG A 117 -9.89 -1.63 -7.89
C ARG A 117 -10.75 -0.55 -8.52
N ASN A 118 -12.01 -0.43 -8.11
CA ASN A 118 -12.90 0.62 -8.60
C ASN A 118 -12.42 2.02 -8.17
N TRP A 119 -11.81 2.15 -6.99
CA TRP A 119 -11.33 3.43 -6.46
C TRP A 119 -10.01 3.89 -7.05
N CYS A 120 -9.03 3.00 -7.14
CA CYS A 120 -7.70 3.30 -7.67
C CYS A 120 -7.68 3.20 -9.21
N GLY A 121 -8.65 2.51 -9.81
CA GLY A 121 -8.58 2.03 -11.18
C GLY A 121 -7.69 0.78 -11.26
N GLU A 122 -8.13 -0.22 -12.03
CA GLU A 122 -7.39 -1.47 -12.26
C GLU A 122 -5.92 -1.20 -12.69
N THR A 123 -5.73 -0.17 -13.51
CA THR A 123 -4.43 0.26 -14.02
C THR A 123 -3.48 0.81 -12.95
N ALA A 124 -3.99 1.43 -11.88
CA ALA A 124 -3.12 2.03 -10.87
C ALA A 124 -2.47 0.98 -9.98
N LEU A 125 -3.16 -0.14 -9.73
CA LEU A 125 -2.61 -1.25 -8.98
C LEU A 125 -1.51 -1.96 -9.80
N ASP A 126 -1.77 -2.23 -11.08
CA ASP A 126 -0.79 -2.82 -11.99
C ASP A 126 0.46 -1.94 -12.12
N GLN A 127 0.26 -0.63 -12.32
CA GLN A 127 1.36 0.34 -12.37
C GLN A 127 2.14 0.42 -11.04
N TRP A 128 1.47 0.24 -9.90
CA TRP A 128 2.15 0.21 -8.60
C TRP A 128 2.99 -1.04 -8.41
N SER A 129 2.44 -2.22 -8.69
CA SER A 129 3.20 -3.48 -8.62
C SER A 129 4.38 -3.47 -9.59
N GLU A 130 4.20 -2.91 -10.79
CA GLU A 130 5.30 -2.72 -11.72
C GLU A 130 6.35 -1.74 -11.17
N LEU A 131 5.93 -0.61 -10.59
CA LEU A 131 6.83 0.35 -9.96
C LEU A 131 7.58 -0.25 -8.76
N ALA A 132 6.92 -1.05 -7.92
CA ALA A 132 7.52 -1.75 -6.79
C ALA A 132 8.58 -2.74 -7.26
N ARG A 133 8.27 -3.53 -8.30
CA ARG A 133 9.23 -4.45 -8.94
C ARG A 133 10.43 -3.69 -9.50
N VAL A 134 10.22 -2.61 -10.25
CA VAL A 134 11.29 -1.79 -10.82
C VAL A 134 12.16 -1.14 -9.73
N ARG A 135 11.56 -0.72 -8.61
CA ARG A 135 12.31 -0.23 -7.44
C ARG A 135 13.18 -1.32 -6.83
N GLY A 136 12.65 -2.53 -6.68
CA GLY A 136 13.40 -3.70 -6.21
C GLY A 136 14.58 -4.05 -7.13
N ASP A 137 14.33 -4.07 -8.45
CA ASP A 137 15.36 -4.31 -9.46
C ASP A 137 16.46 -3.23 -9.42
N ASN A 138 16.08 -1.96 -9.31
CA ASN A 138 17.03 -0.86 -9.15
C ASN A 138 17.88 -0.99 -7.89
N ALA A 139 17.28 -1.34 -6.74
CA ALA A 139 18.03 -1.56 -5.50
C ALA A 139 19.06 -2.70 -5.65
N ARG A 140 18.65 -3.81 -6.28
CA ARG A 140 19.54 -4.94 -6.55
C ARG A 140 20.68 -4.57 -7.52
N LEU A 141 20.39 -3.80 -8.56
CA LEU A 141 21.40 -3.30 -9.49
C LEU A 141 22.41 -2.38 -8.80
N MET A 142 21.95 -1.51 -7.90
CA MET A 142 22.83 -0.67 -7.08
C MET A 142 23.76 -1.51 -6.20
N GLU A 143 23.25 -2.56 -5.55
CA GLU A 143 24.07 -3.46 -4.73
C GLU A 143 25.12 -4.22 -5.55
N ILE A 144 24.76 -4.68 -6.76
CA ILE A 144 25.71 -5.34 -7.67
C ILE A 144 26.79 -4.35 -8.12
N LEU A 145 26.40 -3.13 -8.46
CA LEU A 145 27.31 -2.07 -8.86
C LEU A 145 28.28 -1.71 -7.73
N GLU A 146 27.81 -1.57 -6.50
CA GLU A 146 28.66 -1.31 -5.34
C GLU A 146 29.70 -2.41 -5.12
N ARG A 147 29.30 -3.69 -5.26
CA ARG A 147 30.21 -4.83 -5.19
C ARG A 147 31.25 -4.82 -6.31
N ALA A 148 30.85 -4.51 -7.54
CA ALA A 148 31.76 -4.40 -8.68
C ALA A 148 32.77 -3.27 -8.51
N LEU A 149 32.32 -2.12 -7.99
CA LEU A 149 33.19 -0.98 -7.67
C LEU A 149 34.21 -1.34 -6.58
N ALA A 150 33.77 -2.02 -5.52
CA ALA A 150 34.67 -2.50 -4.46
C ALA A 150 35.73 -3.48 -5.00
N GLN A 151 35.36 -4.39 -5.90
CA GLN A 151 36.31 -5.30 -6.56
C GLN A 151 37.31 -4.54 -7.46
N LEU A 152 36.87 -3.50 -8.16
CA LEU A 152 37.76 -2.65 -8.97
C LEU A 152 38.76 -1.87 -8.10
N GLU A 153 38.35 -1.41 -6.92
CA GLU A 153 39.26 -0.77 -5.97
C GLU A 153 40.29 -1.75 -5.40
N ASN A 154 39.86 -2.97 -5.09
CA ASN A 154 40.73 -4.03 -4.58
C ASN A 154 41.76 -4.52 -5.61
N THR A 155 41.51 -4.30 -6.91
CA THR A 155 42.43 -4.62 -8.02
C THR A 155 43.26 -3.40 -8.46
N ASP A 156 43.35 -2.37 -7.61
CA ASP A 156 44.08 -1.11 -7.79
C ASP A 156 43.65 -0.27 -9.02
N LYS A 157 42.47 -0.57 -9.60
CA LYS A 157 41.83 0.21 -10.67
C LYS A 157 41.02 1.39 -10.10
N LYS A 158 41.58 2.10 -9.12
CA LYS A 158 40.91 3.16 -8.34
C LYS A 158 40.37 4.29 -9.22
N TYR A 159 41.09 4.66 -10.28
CA TYR A 159 40.65 5.67 -11.23
C TYR A 159 39.34 5.29 -11.94
N HIS A 160 39.23 4.03 -12.39
CA HIS A 160 38.02 3.55 -13.09
C HIS A 160 36.83 3.43 -12.13
N ALA A 161 37.05 2.97 -10.90
CA ALA A 161 36.02 2.94 -9.87
C ALA A 161 35.51 4.34 -9.51
N ALA A 162 36.42 5.31 -9.33
CA ALA A 162 36.05 6.70 -9.03
C ALA A 162 35.26 7.35 -10.17
N ARG A 163 35.65 7.10 -11.43
CA ARG A 163 34.92 7.59 -12.62
C ARG A 163 33.50 7.02 -12.69
N LEU A 164 33.34 5.71 -12.54
CA LEU A 164 32.03 5.05 -12.56
C LEU A 164 31.11 5.54 -11.44
N ARG A 165 31.63 5.72 -10.21
CA ARG A 165 30.84 6.36 -9.13
C ARG A 165 30.37 7.77 -9.51
N GLY A 166 31.23 8.55 -10.15
CA GLY A 166 30.90 9.90 -10.59
C GLY A 166 29.84 9.93 -11.70
N GLU A 167 29.77 8.92 -12.56
CA GLU A 167 28.72 8.76 -13.58
C GLU A 167 27.38 8.34 -12.94
N VAL A 168 27.41 7.37 -12.03
CA VAL A 168 26.23 6.86 -11.31
C VAL A 168 25.59 7.94 -10.44
N ARG A 169 26.40 8.73 -9.73
CA ARG A 169 25.88 9.83 -8.90
C ARG A 169 25.19 10.91 -9.72
N ARG A 170 25.66 11.14 -10.96
CA ARG A 170 25.06 12.10 -11.90
C ARG A 170 23.77 11.60 -12.53
N THR A 171 23.61 10.29 -12.75
CA THR A 171 22.36 9.72 -13.25
C THR A 171 21.30 9.64 -12.16
N VAL A 172 21.66 9.14 -10.96
CA VAL A 172 20.71 9.01 -9.83
C VAL A 172 20.25 10.38 -9.29
N GLY A 173 21.17 11.35 -9.19
CA GLY A 173 20.86 12.71 -8.71
C GLY A 173 20.07 13.58 -9.72
N ARG A 174 19.79 13.07 -10.92
CA ARG A 174 19.01 13.77 -11.97
C ARG A 174 17.58 13.25 -12.08
N THR A 175 17.31 12.10 -11.47
CA THR A 175 16.02 11.41 -11.38
C THR A 175 15.33 11.57 -10.02
N SER A 176 15.97 12.28 -9.07
CA SER A 176 15.40 12.68 -7.77
C SER A 176 14.90 14.11 -7.82
#